data_AF-A0A8T1AWD1-F1
#
_entry.id   AF-A0A8T1AWD1-F1
#
_cell.length_a   1.000
_cell.length_b   1.000
_cell.length_c   1.000
_cell.angle_alpha   90.00
_cell.angle_beta   90.00
_cell.angle_gamma   90.00
#
_symmetry.space_group_name_H-M   'P 1'
#
loop_
_entity.id
_entity.type
_entity.pdbx_description
1 polymer ?
#
loop_
_entity_poly.entity_id
_entity_poly.type
_entity_poly.pdbx_seq_one_letter_code
_entity_poly.pdbx_strand_id
1 'polypeptide(L)' 'MYPKVFKELLCILRPDGRAVLLVMSKKLFKGAVKDLPFRVVAERMVSIGGLGGGIYVIEPATSVPPQPTEA' A
#
# COMPACT_ATOMS: atom_id res chain seq x y z
N MET A 1 -13.91 -8.62 3.23
CA MET A 1 -12.84 -9.21 2.40
C MET A 1 -11.53 -8.45 2.54
N TYR A 2 -11.49 -7.15 2.22
CA TYR A 2 -10.27 -6.32 2.26
C TYR A 2 -9.44 -6.36 3.56
N PRO A 3 -9.99 -6.22 4.78
CA PRO A 3 -9.16 -6.16 5.99
C PRO A 3 -8.42 -7.48 6.28
N LYS A 4 -9.04 -8.62 5.95
CA LYS A 4 -8.43 -9.94 6.14
C LYS A 4 -7.26 -10.14 5.16
N VAL A 5 -7.47 -9.79 3.89
CA VAL A 5 -6.42 -9.89 2.85
C VAL A 5 -5.22 -9.01 3.19
N PHE A 6 -5.44 -7.78 3.67
CA PHE A 6 -4.33 -6.92 4.06
C PHE A 6 -3.59 -7.40 5.31
N LYS A 7 -4.28 -8.01 6.29
CA LYS A 7 -3.62 -8.63 7.44
C LYS A 7 -2.71 -9.78 7.03
N GLU A 8 -3.20 -10.69 6.19
CA GLU A 8 -2.39 -11.81 5.67
C GLU A 8 -1.22 -11.29 4.82
N LEU A 9 -1.47 -10.30 3.96
CA LEU A 9 -0.42 -9.67 3.13
C LEU A 9 0.71 -9.09 4.00
N LEU A 10 0.38 -8.41 5.10
CA LEU A 10 1.38 -7.87 6.02
C LEU A 10 2.12 -8.95 6.80
N CYS A 11 1.47 -10.07 7.10
CA CYS A 11 2.09 -11.19 7.79
C CYS A 11 3.17 -11.87 6.94
N ILE A 12 2.99 -11.90 5.61
CA ILE A 12 3.94 -12.51 4.67
C ILE A 12 5.01 -11.54 4.15
N LEU A 13 4.81 -10.23 4.29
CA LEU A 13 5.79 -9.23 3.89
C LEU A 13 6.98 -9.24 4.85
N ARG A 14 8.20 -9.27 4.30
CA ARG A 14 9.42 -9.05 5.08
C ARG A 14 9.41 -7.64 5.71
N PRO A 15 10.19 -7.38 6.78
CA PRO A 15 10.24 -6.07 7.40
C PRO A 15 10.62 -4.91 6.45
N ASP A 16 11.44 -5.18 5.45
CA ASP A 16 11.85 -4.29 4.36
C ASP A 16 11.06 -4.53 3.05
N GLY A 17 10.12 -5.47 3.08
CA GLY A 17 9.32 -5.89 1.95
C GLY A 17 8.33 -4.82 1.53
N ARG A 18 8.11 -4.72 0.22
CA ARG A 18 7.12 -3.82 -0.37
C ARG A 18 6.11 -4.61 -1.19
N ALA A 19 4.86 -4.15 -1.16
CA ALA A 19 3.82 -4.64 -2.05
C ALA A 19 3.30 -3.50 -2.93
N VAL A 20 2.99 -3.83 -4.18
CA VAL A 20 2.39 -2.91 -5.15
C VAL A 20 0.96 -3.35 -5.41
N LEU A 21 0.02 -2.43 -5.23
CA LEU A 21 -1.41 -2.69 -5.26
C LEU A 21 -2.08 -1.80 -6.30
N LEU A 22 -2.82 -2.40 -7.24
CA LEU A 22 -3.78 -1.68 -8.05
C LEU A 22 -5.11 -1.60 -7.30
N VAL A 23 -5.58 -0.38 -7.08
CA VAL A 23 -6.79 -0.09 -6.30
C VAL A 23 -7.75 0.73 -7.15
N MET A 24 -8.97 0.21 -7.36
CA MET A 24 -10.01 0.92 -8.12
C MET A 24 -10.67 2.05 -7.32
N SER A 25 -10.76 1.93 -6.00
CA SER A 25 -11.39 2.95 -5.13
C SER A 25 -10.47 3.37 -3.99
N LYS A 26 -9.92 4.58 -4.09
CA LYS A 26 -9.07 5.20 -3.06
C LYS A 26 -9.77 5.27 -1.70
N LYS A 27 -11.07 5.60 -1.67
CA LYS A 27 -11.85 5.71 -0.43
C LYS A 27 -11.96 4.36 0.28
N LEU A 28 -12.28 3.30 -0.45
CA LEU A 28 -12.40 1.96 0.13
C LEU A 28 -11.05 1.44 0.61
N PHE A 29 -9.98 1.66 -0.15
CA PHE A 29 -8.64 1.30 0.27
C PHE A 29 -8.24 2.01 1.56
N LYS A 30 -8.28 3.35 1.58
CA LYS A 30 -7.94 4.13 2.79
C LYS A 30 -8.79 3.73 4.00
N GLY A 31 -10.08 3.43 3.81
CA GLY A 31 -10.96 2.97 4.88
C GLY A 31 -10.61 1.57 5.40
N ALA A 32 -10.31 0.63 4.51
CA ALA A 32 -9.98 -0.75 4.87
C ALA A 32 -8.63 -0.90 5.58
N VAL A 33 -7.77 0.12 5.44
CA VAL A 33 -6.37 0.05 5.84
C VAL A 33 -5.98 0.98 6.97
N LYS A 34 -6.89 1.87 7.39
CA LYS A 34 -6.65 2.89 8.41
C LYS A 34 -6.13 2.34 9.74
N ASP A 35 -6.54 1.12 10.11
CA ASP A 35 -6.23 0.49 11.40
C ASP A 35 -5.14 -0.60 11.28
N LEU A 36 -4.46 -0.69 10.12
CA LEU A 36 -3.45 -1.72 9.86
C LEU A 36 -2.03 -1.15 9.97
N PRO A 37 -1.06 -1.92 10.49
CA PRO A 37 0.30 -1.44 10.74
C PRO A 37 1.13 -1.42 9.45
N PHE A 38 0.78 -0.55 8.52
CA PHE A 38 1.53 -0.36 7.29
C PHE A 38 1.55 1.10 6.85
N ARG A 39 2.50 1.41 5.97
CA ARG A 39 2.68 2.74 5.40
C ARG A 39 2.55 2.71 3.89
N VAL A 40 1.90 3.72 3.32
CA VAL A 40 1.93 3.98 1.88
C VAL A 40 3.15 4.84 1.60
N VAL A 41 4.09 4.35 0.79
CA VAL A 41 5.33 5.07 0.44
C VAL A 41 5.30 5.72 -0.92
N ALA A 42 4.44 5.25 -1.81
CA ALA A 42 4.19 5.90 -3.09
C ALA A 42 2.74 5.68 -3.52
N GLU A 43 2.20 6.68 -4.21
CA GLU A 43 0.90 6.64 -4.85
C GLU A 43 1.03 7.17 -6.27
N ARG A 44 0.40 6.50 -7.23
CA ARG A 44 0.24 6.99 -8.60
C ARG A 44 -1.19 6.77 -9.06
N MET A 45 -1.91 7.85 -9.35
CA MET A 45 -3.23 7.76 -9.97
C MET A 45 -3.09 7.31 -11.42
N VAL A 46 -3.97 6.39 -11.83
CA VAL A 46 -3.99 5.81 -13.18
C VAL A 46 -5.40 5.80 -13.73
N SER A 47 -5.52 5.84 -15.05
CA SER A 47 -6.77 5.59 -15.77
C SER A 47 -6.56 4.36 -16.65
N ILE A 48 -7.38 3.33 -16.43
CA ILE A 48 -7.29 2.05 -17.16
C ILE A 48 -8.62 1.84 -17.86
N GLY A 49 -8.65 1.94 -19.19
CA GLY A 49 -9.88 1.78 -19.97
C GLY A 49 -10.98 2.79 -19.61
N GLY A 50 -10.62 4.00 -19.18
CA GLY A 50 -11.56 5.03 -18.73
C GLY A 50 -12.00 4.91 -17.27
N LEU A 51 -11.59 3.84 -16.57
CA LEU A 51 -11.82 3.67 -15.13
C LEU A 51 -10.65 4.25 -14.33
N GLY A 52 -10.93 5.23 -13.49
CA GLY A 52 -9.96 5.80 -12.56
C GLY A 52 -9.58 4.81 -11.45
N GLY A 53 -8.29 4.69 -11.18
CA GLY A 53 -7.73 3.91 -10.09
C GLY A 53 -6.44 4.52 -9.56
N GLY A 54 -5.79 3.82 -8.63
CA GLY A 54 -4.49 4.21 -8.10
C GLY A 54 -3.61 2.99 -7.87
N ILE A 55 -2.33 3.15 -8.18
CA ILE A 55 -1.26 2.22 -7.80
C ILE A 55 -0.69 2.71 -6.49
N TYR A 56 -0.66 1.85 -5.48
CA TYR A 56 -0.12 2.14 -4.15
C TYR A 56 1.03 1.20 -3.85
N VAL A 57 2.13 1.77 -3.37
CA VAL A 57 3.25 1.00 -2.82
C VAL A 57 3.14 1.05 -1.30
N ILE A 58 3.07 -0.12 -0.67
CA ILE A 58 2.96 -0.26 0.78
C ILE A 58 4.14 -1.02 1.37
N GLU A 59 4.46 -0.73 2.61
CA GLU A 59 5.45 -1.44 3.43
C GLU A 59 4.94 -1.59 4.88
N PRO A 60 5.38 -2.60 5.65
CA PRO A 60 5.03 -2.72 7.07
C PRO A 60 5.47 -1.48 7.86
N ALA A 61 4.68 -1.04 8.85
CA ALA A 61 5.02 0.17 9.62
C ALA A 61 6.29 0.01 10.49
N THR A 62 6.77 -1.21 10.68
CA THR A 62 8.04 -1.55 11.33
C THR A 62 9.25 -1.46 10.40
N SER A 63 9.06 -1.20 9.11
CA SER A 63 10.15 -1.00 8.16
C SER A 63 10.99 0.21 8.55
N VAL A 64 12.31 0.04 8.58
CA VAL A 64 13.26 1.14 8.80
C VAL A 64 12.92 2.28 7.83
N PRO A 65 12.83 3.54 8.28
CA PRO A 65 12.52 4.65 7.38
C PRO A 65 13.52 4.66 6.21
N PRO A 66 13.07 4.92 4.97
CA PRO A 66 13.95 5.03 3.83
C PRO A 66 14.94 6.14 4.16
N GLN A 67 16.22 5.78 4.27
CA GLN A 67 17.27 6.79 4.34
C GLN A 67 17.11 7.71 3.13
N PRO A 68 17.22 9.04 3.30
CA PRO A 68 17.30 9.94 2.17
C PRO A 68 18.48 9.48 1.31
N THR A 69 18.21 9.10 0.07
CA THR A 69 19.28 8.91 -0.91
C THR A 69 19.80 10.30 -1.24
N GLU A 70 20.93 10.66 -0.64
CA GLU A 70 21.71 11.85 -0.99
C GLU A 70 22.62 11.47 -2.17
N ALA A 71 22.34 12.05 -3.35
CA ALA A 71 23.23 12.40 -4.47
C ALA A 71 22.45 12.45 -5.79
#